data_AF-A0A6F8ZG36-F1
#
_entry.id   AF-A0A6F8ZG36-F1
#
_cell.length_a   1.000
_cell.length_b   1.000
_cell.length_c   1.000
_cell.angle_alpha   90.00
_cell.angle_beta   90.00
_cell.angle_gamma   90.00
#
_symmetry.space_group_name_H-M   'P 1'
#
loop_
_entity.id
_entity.type
_entity.pdbx_description
1 polymer ?
#
loop_
_entity_poly.entity_id
_entity_poly.type
_entity_poly.pdbx_seq_one_letter_code
_entity_poly.pdbx_strand_id
1 'polypeptide(L)'
;MPGRVLALDVGQRRVGVAVSDETGLIAQPLPPLVRAPALEDDVRAIAALADRWQAAEIVVGWPVNLNGSVGPQAEAVRPLAEALQRVRPVRLWDERLSTRGAERLLIAQNVRRERRRQLIDGMAAVWILQGYLDHRHQFETGVTGMADDKDLFNPGEGEAEQEDEVIVLTDEDGHEHEFVVVDVIEVESREYAILLPIDAPEEEEAEAVILRLEKDADGDDILVDIDDEAEWEKVAQVYENMLDEEEE
;
A
#
# COMPACT_ATOMS: atom_id res chain seq x y z
N MET A 1 18.04 -21.25 -9.93
CA MET A 1 17.84 -19.80 -9.81
C MET A 1 16.35 -19.59 -9.59
N PRO A 2 15.92 -18.75 -8.64
CA PRO A 2 14.51 -18.38 -8.57
C PRO A 2 14.11 -17.82 -9.94
N GLY A 3 13.00 -18.30 -10.50
CA GLY A 3 12.51 -17.78 -11.79
C GLY A 3 12.06 -16.32 -11.64
N ARG A 4 11.89 -15.61 -12.76
CA ARG A 4 11.42 -14.21 -12.73
C ARG A 4 10.10 -14.09 -11.97
N VAL A 5 9.80 -12.92 -11.45
CA VAL A 5 8.50 -12.62 -10.83
C VAL A 5 7.78 -11.61 -11.70
N LEU A 6 6.48 -11.77 -11.90
CA LEU A 6 5.66 -10.82 -12.63
C LEU A 6 4.71 -10.15 -11.65
N ALA A 7 4.62 -8.82 -11.64
CA ALA A 7 3.68 -8.10 -10.79
C ALA A 7 2.56 -7.46 -11.60
N LEU A 8 1.38 -7.38 -10.99
CA LEU A 8 0.18 -6.80 -11.55
C LEU A 8 -0.37 -5.71 -10.62
N ASP A 9 -0.63 -4.55 -11.19
CA ASP A 9 -1.49 -3.51 -10.62
C ASP A 9 -2.83 -3.56 -11.37
N VAL A 10 -3.92 -3.93 -10.67
CA VAL A 10 -5.19 -4.29 -11.31
C VAL A 10 -6.18 -3.12 -11.25
N GLY A 11 -6.11 -2.26 -12.26
CA GLY A 11 -7.09 -1.19 -12.46
C GLY A 11 -8.36 -1.63 -13.19
N GLN A 12 -9.37 -0.76 -13.19
CA GLN A 12 -10.67 -1.00 -13.86
C GLN A 12 -10.56 -1.13 -15.39
N ARG A 13 -9.65 -0.38 -16.02
CA ARG A 13 -9.51 -0.33 -17.50
C ARG A 13 -8.26 -1.02 -18.03
N ARG A 14 -7.22 -1.09 -17.21
CA ARG A 14 -5.90 -1.62 -17.57
C ARG A 14 -5.32 -2.37 -16.38
N VAL A 15 -4.42 -3.30 -16.67
CA VAL A 15 -3.56 -3.94 -15.70
C VAL A 15 -2.14 -3.43 -15.94
N GLY A 16 -1.58 -2.70 -14.98
CA GLY A 16 -0.16 -2.36 -14.96
C GLY A 16 0.65 -3.64 -14.80
N VAL A 17 1.78 -3.75 -15.49
CA VAL A 17 2.61 -4.97 -15.43
C VAL A 17 4.07 -4.63 -15.22
N ALA A 18 4.73 -5.36 -14.33
CA ALA A 18 6.17 -5.35 -14.18
C ALA A 18 6.74 -6.78 -14.14
N VAL A 19 8.03 -6.91 -14.42
CA VAL A 19 8.75 -8.18 -14.35
C VAL A 19 10.11 -7.98 -13.68
N SER A 20 10.56 -8.97 -12.90
CA SER A 20 11.89 -8.93 -12.32
C SER A 20 12.94 -9.27 -13.38
N ASP A 21 14.16 -8.82 -13.17
CA ASP A 21 15.30 -9.38 -13.86
C ASP A 21 15.57 -10.84 -13.43
N GLU A 22 16.53 -11.49 -14.10
CA GLU A 22 16.88 -12.90 -13.81
C GLU A 22 17.52 -13.11 -12.44
N THR A 23 18.07 -12.04 -11.86
CA THR A 23 18.65 -12.07 -10.51
C THR A 23 17.58 -11.95 -9.43
N GLY A 24 16.40 -11.45 -9.79
CA GLY A 24 15.31 -11.18 -8.85
C GLY A 24 15.60 -9.98 -7.96
N LEU A 25 16.48 -9.07 -8.37
CA LEU A 25 16.85 -7.86 -7.61
C LEU A 25 16.09 -6.63 -8.07
N ILE A 26 15.81 -6.53 -9.37
CA ILE A 26 15.32 -5.29 -9.98
C ILE A 26 14.00 -5.54 -10.71
N ALA A 27 13.00 -4.71 -10.42
CA ALA A 27 11.74 -4.66 -11.17
C ALA A 27 11.86 -3.79 -12.43
N GLN A 28 11.23 -4.23 -13.52
CA GLN A 28 11.22 -3.52 -14.80
C GLN A 28 9.78 -3.39 -15.32
N PRO A 29 9.36 -2.22 -15.83
CA PRO A 29 8.03 -2.05 -16.37
C PRO A 29 7.85 -2.84 -17.67
N LEU A 30 6.66 -3.41 -17.84
CA LEU A 30 6.18 -3.96 -19.10
C LEU A 30 5.00 -3.11 -19.62
N PRO A 31 4.69 -3.18 -20.92
CA PRO A 31 3.48 -2.55 -21.44
C PRO A 31 2.24 -3.06 -20.67
N PRO A 32 1.34 -2.16 -20.23
CA PRO A 32 0.15 -2.57 -19.52
C PRO A 32 -0.78 -3.36 -20.44
N LEU A 33 -1.57 -4.25 -19.84
CA LEU A 33 -2.64 -4.97 -20.54
C LEU A 33 -3.93 -4.15 -20.48
N VAL A 34 -4.73 -4.20 -21.54
CA VAL A 34 -6.08 -3.65 -21.52
C VAL A 34 -7.01 -4.71 -20.94
N ARG A 35 -7.86 -4.33 -19.97
CA ARG A 35 -8.83 -5.25 -19.36
C ARG A 35 -9.80 -5.77 -20.42
N ALA A 36 -9.92 -7.08 -20.49
CA ALA A 36 -10.88 -7.75 -21.34
C ALA A 36 -12.28 -7.70 -20.71
N PRO A 37 -13.36 -7.77 -21.52
CA PRO A 37 -14.72 -7.92 -20.98
C PRO A 37 -14.94 -9.21 -20.20
N ALA A 38 -14.18 -10.27 -20.52
CA ALA A 38 -14.26 -11.57 -19.87
C ALA A 38 -12.99 -11.85 -19.05
N LEU A 39 -13.19 -12.31 -17.82
CA LEU A 39 -12.10 -12.59 -16.87
C LEU A 39 -11.13 -13.64 -17.40
N GLU A 40 -11.63 -14.65 -18.10
CA GLU A 40 -10.82 -15.74 -18.66
C GLU A 40 -9.84 -15.24 -19.74
N ASP A 41 -10.17 -14.16 -20.43
CA ASP A 41 -9.30 -13.55 -21.43
C ASP A 41 -8.17 -12.76 -20.77
N ASP A 42 -8.45 -12.04 -19.67
CA ASP A 42 -7.42 -11.41 -18.83
C ASP A 42 -6.44 -12.48 -18.30
N VAL A 43 -6.97 -13.57 -17.72
CA VAL A 43 -6.18 -14.69 -17.21
C VAL A 43 -5.30 -15.30 -18.31
N ARG A 44 -5.84 -15.52 -19.51
CA ARG A 44 -5.08 -16.07 -20.63
C ARG A 44 -3.96 -15.13 -21.08
N ALA A 45 -4.23 -13.83 -21.15
CA ALA A 45 -3.23 -12.84 -21.54
C ALA A 45 -2.09 -12.75 -20.53
N ILE A 46 -2.42 -12.71 -19.24
CA ILE A 46 -1.44 -12.67 -18.14
C ILE A 46 -0.63 -13.97 -18.08
N ALA A 47 -1.28 -15.14 -18.18
CA ALA A 47 -0.58 -16.43 -18.19
C ALA A 47 0.41 -16.53 -19.36
N ALA A 48 -0.01 -16.12 -20.56
CA ALA A 48 0.87 -16.11 -21.73
C ALA A 48 2.06 -15.14 -21.57
N LEU A 49 1.87 -14.02 -20.85
CA LEU A 49 2.94 -13.09 -20.54
C LEU A 49 3.91 -13.69 -19.51
N ALA A 50 3.40 -14.34 -18.46
CA ALA A 50 4.19 -15.04 -17.47
C ALA A 50 5.01 -16.17 -18.10
N ASP A 51 4.44 -16.94 -19.04
CA ASP A 51 5.14 -17.98 -19.80
C ASP A 51 6.26 -17.39 -20.67
N ARG A 52 5.98 -16.28 -21.39
CA ARG A 52 6.95 -15.59 -22.24
C ARG A 52 8.18 -15.16 -21.45
N TRP A 53 7.97 -14.62 -20.25
CA TRP A 53 9.05 -14.16 -19.37
C TRP A 53 9.62 -15.26 -18.48
N GLN A 54 9.08 -16.47 -18.56
CA GLN A 54 9.44 -17.58 -17.69
C GLN A 54 9.34 -17.20 -16.21
N ALA A 55 8.31 -16.43 -15.86
CA ALA A 55 8.05 -16.07 -14.48
C ALA A 55 7.75 -17.35 -13.70
N ALA A 56 8.22 -17.46 -12.45
CA ALA A 56 7.90 -18.56 -11.55
C ALA A 56 6.58 -18.32 -10.82
N GLU A 57 6.31 -17.07 -10.44
CA GLU A 57 5.13 -16.65 -9.69
C GLU A 57 4.63 -15.28 -10.17
N ILE A 58 3.39 -14.97 -9.79
CA ILE A 58 2.75 -13.68 -10.02
C ILE A 58 2.52 -13.01 -8.67
N VAL A 59 2.82 -11.73 -8.57
CA VAL A 59 2.44 -10.86 -7.47
C VAL A 59 1.30 -9.98 -7.94
N VAL A 60 0.24 -9.86 -7.16
CA VAL A 60 -0.88 -8.98 -7.44
C VAL A 60 -0.96 -8.00 -6.30
N GLY A 61 -0.88 -6.72 -6.63
CA GLY A 61 -1.08 -5.68 -5.65
C GLY A 61 -2.48 -5.75 -5.04
N TRP A 62 -2.56 -5.55 -3.74
CA TRP A 62 -3.77 -5.68 -2.95
C TRP A 62 -4.01 -4.40 -2.14
N PRO A 63 -4.89 -3.51 -2.62
CA PRO A 63 -5.12 -2.20 -1.99
C PRO A 63 -6.00 -2.37 -0.75
N VAL A 64 -5.36 -2.51 0.41
CA VAL A 64 -6.02 -2.49 1.72
C VAL A 64 -6.20 -1.04 2.18
N ASN A 65 -7.26 -0.79 2.94
CA ASN A 65 -7.55 0.52 3.54
C ASN A 65 -6.54 0.86 4.64
N LEU A 66 -6.49 2.13 5.06
CA LEU A 66 -5.57 2.61 6.11
C LEU A 66 -5.75 1.87 7.44
N ASN A 67 -6.99 1.50 7.78
CA ASN A 67 -7.33 0.69 8.95
C ASN A 67 -7.07 -0.83 8.77
N GLY A 68 -6.41 -1.24 7.68
CA GLY A 68 -6.15 -2.65 7.33
C GLY A 68 -7.38 -3.41 6.80
N SER A 69 -8.56 -2.80 6.72
CA SER A 69 -9.75 -3.44 6.17
C SER A 69 -9.71 -3.57 4.64
N VAL A 70 -10.48 -4.50 4.10
CA VAL A 70 -10.55 -4.76 2.66
C VAL A 70 -11.60 -3.83 2.02
N GLY A 71 -11.16 -2.88 1.20
CA GLY A 71 -12.04 -1.98 0.46
C GLY A 71 -12.66 -2.58 -0.83
N PRO A 72 -13.61 -1.87 -1.48
CA PRO A 72 -14.23 -2.32 -2.73
C PRO A 72 -13.23 -2.59 -3.86
N GLN A 73 -12.14 -1.82 -3.88
CA GLN A 73 -11.06 -1.99 -4.87
C GLN A 73 -10.35 -3.33 -4.68
N ALA A 74 -10.00 -3.69 -3.45
CA ALA A 74 -9.44 -5.00 -3.12
C ALA A 74 -10.41 -6.16 -3.43
N GLU A 75 -11.72 -5.97 -3.21
CA GLU A 75 -12.71 -6.95 -3.66
C GLU A 75 -12.73 -7.12 -5.19
N ALA A 76 -12.52 -6.04 -5.94
CA ALA A 76 -12.46 -6.09 -7.40
C ALA A 76 -11.22 -6.83 -7.94
N VAL A 77 -10.12 -6.84 -7.19
CA VAL A 77 -8.89 -7.57 -7.53
C VAL A 77 -9.03 -9.08 -7.29
N ARG A 78 -9.73 -9.46 -6.22
CA ARG A 78 -9.81 -10.85 -5.74
C ARG A 78 -10.22 -11.88 -6.82
N PRO A 79 -11.28 -11.68 -7.64
CA PRO A 79 -11.68 -12.65 -8.66
C PRO A 79 -10.57 -12.97 -9.67
N LEU A 80 -9.78 -11.96 -10.07
CA LEU A 80 -8.68 -12.15 -11.00
C LEU A 80 -7.52 -12.90 -10.34
N ALA A 81 -7.15 -12.54 -9.11
CA ALA A 81 -6.12 -13.25 -8.37
C ALA A 81 -6.47 -14.73 -8.17
N GLU A 82 -7.71 -15.04 -7.76
CA GLU A 82 -8.20 -16.42 -7.60
C GLU A 82 -8.22 -17.21 -8.91
N ALA A 83 -8.56 -16.56 -10.03
CA ALA A 83 -8.53 -17.21 -11.33
C ALA A 83 -7.10 -17.49 -11.81
N LEU A 84 -6.17 -16.57 -11.56
CA LEU A 84 -4.74 -16.72 -11.85
C LEU A 84 -4.08 -17.82 -11.02
N GLN A 85 -4.48 -18.00 -9.75
CA GLN A 85 -3.97 -19.07 -8.89
C GLN A 85 -4.14 -20.47 -9.47
N ARG A 86 -5.15 -20.68 -10.33
CA ARG A 86 -5.41 -21.97 -10.98
C ARG A 86 -4.39 -22.30 -12.08
N VAL A 87 -3.67 -21.31 -12.58
CA VAL A 87 -2.72 -21.47 -13.69
C VAL A 87 -1.27 -21.22 -13.28
N ARG A 88 -1.03 -20.47 -12.21
CA ARG A 88 0.31 -20.12 -11.73
C ARG A 88 0.27 -19.77 -10.23
N PRO A 89 1.37 -19.97 -9.46
CA PRO A 89 1.44 -19.44 -8.10
C PRO A 89 1.22 -17.92 -8.10
N VAL A 90 0.32 -17.45 -7.23
CA VAL A 90 -0.01 -16.03 -7.05
C VAL A 90 0.17 -15.65 -5.58
N ARG A 91 0.73 -14.48 -5.33
CA ARG A 91 0.77 -13.82 -4.02
C ARG A 91 0.04 -12.49 -4.10
N LEU A 92 -0.79 -12.23 -3.10
CA LEU A 92 -1.30 -10.88 -2.86
C LEU A 92 -0.24 -10.11 -2.08
N TRP A 93 0.01 -8.87 -2.48
CA TRP A 93 1.01 -8.00 -1.86
C TRP A 93 0.37 -6.69 -1.44
N ASP A 94 0.50 -6.35 -0.17
CA ASP A 94 0.04 -5.08 0.38
C ASP A 94 0.87 -3.94 -0.24
N GLU A 95 0.20 -3.03 -0.95
CA GLU A 95 0.87 -2.00 -1.74
C GLU A 95 1.45 -0.84 -0.90
N ARG A 96 1.03 -0.71 0.38
CA ARG A 96 1.31 0.44 1.26
C ARG A 96 2.80 0.77 1.42
N LEU A 97 3.66 -0.24 1.40
CA LEU A 97 5.11 -0.08 1.55
C LEU A 97 5.78 0.54 0.32
N SER A 98 5.19 0.35 -0.87
CA SER A 98 5.88 0.60 -2.13
C SER A 98 5.75 2.04 -2.63
N THR A 99 4.65 2.71 -2.29
CA THR A 99 4.33 4.07 -2.72
C THR A 99 5.26 5.11 -2.07
N ARG A 100 5.65 4.88 -0.80
CA ARG A 100 6.48 5.78 0.01
C ARG A 100 7.89 5.99 -0.55
N GLY A 101 8.59 4.91 -0.88
CA GLY A 101 9.95 4.99 -1.40
C GLY A 101 10.03 5.70 -2.75
N ALA A 102 9.00 5.52 -3.57
CA ALA A 102 8.93 6.13 -4.88
C ALA A 102 8.50 7.60 -4.84
N GLU A 103 7.55 7.95 -3.98
CA GLU A 103 7.16 9.34 -3.77
C GLU A 103 8.34 10.16 -3.23
N ARG A 104 9.07 9.64 -2.23
CA ARG A 104 10.29 10.28 -1.70
C ARG A 104 11.36 10.51 -2.77
N LEU A 105 11.61 9.54 -3.66
CA LEU A 105 12.57 9.69 -4.76
C LEU A 105 12.14 10.77 -5.76
N LEU A 106 10.85 10.88 -6.07
CA LEU A 106 10.31 11.88 -7.00
C LEU A 106 10.25 13.27 -6.37
N ILE A 107 9.99 13.37 -5.06
CA ILE A 107 10.08 14.61 -4.27
C ILE A 107 11.53 15.11 -4.26
N ALA A 108 12.49 14.23 -3.95
CA ALA A 108 13.92 14.56 -3.97
C ALA A 108 14.42 15.06 -5.35
N GLN A 109 13.69 14.72 -6.41
CA GLN A 109 13.95 15.18 -7.79
C GLN A 109 13.15 16.44 -8.18
N ASN A 110 12.46 17.11 -7.23
CA ASN A 110 11.61 18.27 -7.44
C ASN A 110 10.53 18.05 -8.52
N VAL A 111 9.99 16.83 -8.63
CA VAL A 111 8.88 16.54 -9.54
C VAL A 111 7.59 17.07 -8.93
N ARG A 112 6.83 17.85 -9.71
CA ARG A 112 5.54 18.44 -9.30
C ARG A 112 4.48 17.36 -9.04
N ARG A 113 3.65 17.53 -8.00
CA ARG A 113 2.60 16.59 -7.54
C ARG A 113 1.75 15.96 -8.65
N GLU A 114 1.18 16.76 -9.55
CA GLU A 114 0.35 16.25 -10.66
C GLU A 114 1.16 15.32 -11.58
N ARG A 115 2.43 15.64 -11.80
CA ARG A 115 3.35 14.81 -12.58
C ARG A 115 3.84 13.60 -11.78
N ARG A 116 4.03 13.72 -10.47
CA ARG A 116 4.34 12.57 -9.59
C ARG A 116 3.21 11.55 -9.65
N ARG A 117 1.95 11.96 -9.45
CA ARG A 117 0.79 11.06 -9.52
C ARG A 117 0.72 10.33 -10.87
N GLN A 118 0.92 11.03 -11.98
CA GLN A 118 0.99 10.39 -13.30
C GLN A 118 2.15 9.41 -13.48
N LEU A 119 3.30 9.68 -12.85
CA LEU A 119 4.45 8.77 -12.86
C LEU A 119 4.23 7.58 -11.92
N ILE A 120 3.57 7.82 -10.78
CA ILE A 120 3.12 6.83 -9.79
C ILE A 120 2.18 5.83 -10.45
N ASP A 121 1.08 6.31 -11.05
CA ASP A 121 0.10 5.47 -11.73
C ASP A 121 0.71 4.67 -12.90
N GLY A 122 1.75 5.21 -13.54
CA GLY A 122 2.46 4.52 -14.63
C GLY A 122 3.46 3.46 -14.15
N MET A 123 3.81 3.46 -12.87
CA MET A 123 4.87 2.65 -12.27
C MET A 123 4.39 1.78 -11.10
N ALA A 124 3.11 1.84 -10.73
CA ALA A 124 2.53 1.09 -9.61
C ALA A 124 2.94 -0.40 -9.61
N ALA A 125 2.78 -1.10 -10.73
CA ALA A 125 3.20 -2.50 -10.85
C ALA A 125 4.71 -2.72 -10.61
N VAL A 126 5.56 -1.75 -10.96
CA VAL A 126 7.01 -1.82 -10.69
C VAL A 126 7.29 -1.69 -9.21
N TRP A 127 6.54 -0.84 -8.50
CA TRP A 127 6.74 -0.62 -7.07
C TRP A 127 6.21 -1.78 -6.24
N ILE A 128 5.02 -2.29 -6.56
CA ILE A 128 4.52 -3.56 -6.02
C ILE A 128 5.59 -4.63 -6.14
N LEU A 129 6.20 -4.77 -7.33
CA LEU A 129 7.23 -5.76 -7.54
C LEU A 129 8.50 -5.47 -6.75
N GLN A 130 8.97 -4.23 -6.75
CA GLN A 130 10.23 -3.88 -6.07
C GLN A 130 10.10 -4.10 -4.56
N GLY A 131 8.99 -3.66 -3.95
CA GLY A 131 8.70 -3.91 -2.53
C GLY A 131 8.68 -5.40 -2.21
N TYR A 132 8.00 -6.21 -3.03
CA TYR A 132 8.00 -7.66 -2.86
C TYR A 132 9.40 -8.29 -2.96
N LEU A 133 10.20 -7.87 -3.94
CA LEU A 133 11.56 -8.39 -4.12
C LEU A 133 12.47 -7.99 -2.96
N ASP A 134 12.44 -6.73 -2.54
CA ASP A 134 13.25 -6.19 -1.45
C ASP A 134 12.94 -6.92 -0.13
N HIS A 135 11.64 -7.09 0.18
CA HIS A 135 11.19 -7.88 1.33
C HIS A 135 11.74 -9.31 1.23
N ARG A 136 11.54 -10.01 0.10
CA ARG A 136 12.05 -11.38 -0.08
C ARG A 136 13.56 -11.50 0.11
N HIS A 137 14.35 -10.50 -0.31
CA HIS A 137 15.81 -10.48 -0.12
C HIS A 137 16.23 -10.30 1.33
N GLN A 138 15.48 -9.51 2.13
CA GLN A 138 15.74 -9.36 3.56
C GLN A 138 15.59 -10.70 4.31
N PHE A 139 14.57 -11.50 3.95
CA PHE A 139 14.39 -12.85 4.48
C PHE A 139 15.50 -13.82 4.06
N GLU A 140 15.99 -13.74 2.81
CA GLU A 140 17.03 -14.65 2.30
C GLU A 140 18.43 -14.33 2.83
N THR A 141 18.73 -13.06 3.13
CA THR A 141 20.05 -12.61 3.60
C THR A 141 20.25 -12.71 5.11
N GLY A 142 19.22 -13.08 5.87
CA GLY A 142 19.32 -13.28 7.33
C GLY A 142 19.59 -11.99 8.10
N VAL A 143 19.28 -10.82 7.52
CA VAL A 143 19.22 -9.55 8.25
C VAL A 143 17.86 -9.51 8.96
N THR A 144 17.68 -10.40 9.93
CA THR A 144 16.49 -10.47 10.78
C THR A 144 16.80 -9.68 12.05
N GLY A 145 16.29 -8.46 12.13
CA GLY A 145 16.00 -7.88 13.43
C GLY A 145 14.64 -8.41 13.86
N MET A 146 14.62 -9.58 14.53
CA MET A 146 13.51 -10.17 15.32
C MET A 146 12.17 -10.37 14.55
N ALA A 147 11.52 -11.52 14.45
CA ALA A 147 11.53 -12.76 15.20
C ALA A 147 11.26 -13.98 14.27
N ASP A 148 11.61 -15.16 14.77
CA ASP A 148 11.24 -16.44 14.17
C ASP A 148 9.71 -16.59 14.07
N ASP A 149 9.15 -16.71 12.87
CA ASP A 149 7.90 -17.48 12.74
C ASP A 149 7.74 -18.19 11.39
N LYS A 150 7.34 -19.46 11.46
CA LYS A 150 7.17 -20.37 10.32
C LYS A 150 5.74 -20.38 9.77
N ASP A 151 4.94 -19.39 10.12
CA ASP A 151 3.50 -19.36 9.86
C ASP A 151 3.03 -18.26 8.89
N LEU A 152 3.93 -17.70 8.04
CA LEU A 152 3.57 -16.74 6.96
C LEU A 152 2.63 -17.29 5.86
N PHE A 153 2.07 -18.49 6.05
CA PHE A 153 1.03 -19.09 5.21
C PHE A 153 -0.10 -19.68 6.06
N ASN A 154 -0.69 -18.90 6.95
CA ASN A 154 -1.99 -19.18 7.52
C ASN A 154 -2.73 -17.86 7.78
N PRO A 155 -3.85 -17.55 7.08
CA PRO A 155 -4.62 -16.33 7.33
C PRO A 155 -5.54 -16.57 8.54
N GLY A 156 -4.94 -16.84 9.70
CA GLY A 156 -5.63 -17.06 10.95
C GLY A 156 -5.11 -16.07 11.97
N GLU A 157 -5.97 -15.11 12.32
CA GLU A 157 -6.00 -14.34 13.58
C GLU A 157 -4.65 -14.26 14.32
N GLY A 158 -3.85 -13.26 13.96
CA GLY A 158 -2.61 -12.91 14.64
C GLY A 158 -2.23 -11.49 14.25
N GLU A 159 -2.06 -10.65 15.27
CA GLU A 159 -1.81 -9.21 15.20
C GLU A 159 -0.72 -8.88 14.17
N ALA A 160 -1.09 -8.12 13.14
CA ALA A 160 -0.13 -7.60 12.17
C ALA A 160 0.80 -6.62 12.88
N GLU A 161 2.11 -6.86 12.82
CA GLU A 161 3.09 -5.84 13.16
C GLU A 161 2.81 -4.62 12.25
N GLN A 162 2.32 -3.53 12.86
CA GLN A 162 1.93 -2.32 12.16
C GLN A 162 3.20 -1.66 11.59
N GLU A 163 3.47 -1.84 10.30
CA GLU A 163 4.47 -1.03 9.61
C GLU A 163 3.91 0.38 9.38
N ASP A 164 4.13 1.26 10.36
CA ASP A 164 3.98 2.73 10.36
C ASP A 164 3.70 3.36 8.99
N GLU A 165 2.46 3.69 8.65
CA GLU A 165 2.10 4.13 7.30
C GLU A 165 2.49 5.60 7.02
N VAL A 166 3.44 5.78 6.10
CA VAL A 166 3.85 7.03 5.42
C VAL A 166 2.83 7.80 4.61
N ILE A 167 2.21 8.88 5.09
CA ILE A 167 1.42 9.77 4.22
C ILE A 167 2.05 11.15 4.05
N VAL A 168 1.79 11.79 2.91
CA VAL A 168 2.21 13.17 2.63
C VAL A 168 0.98 14.04 2.51
N LEU A 169 0.83 15.00 3.43
CA LEU A 169 -0.25 15.99 3.40
C LEU A 169 0.28 17.32 2.89
N THR A 170 -0.61 18.12 2.30
CA THR A 170 -0.28 19.45 1.79
C THR A 170 -1.07 20.47 2.60
N ASP A 171 -0.39 21.44 3.21
CA ASP A 171 -1.04 22.52 3.95
C ASP A 171 -1.70 23.56 3.02
N GLU A 172 -2.39 24.54 3.61
CA GLU A 172 -3.09 25.61 2.88
C GLU A 172 -2.15 26.50 2.04
N ASP A 173 -0.88 26.61 2.45
CA ASP A 173 0.17 27.36 1.75
C ASP A 173 0.82 26.55 0.62
N GLY A 174 0.49 25.27 0.51
CA GLY A 174 1.01 24.36 -0.50
C GLY A 174 2.31 23.66 -0.11
N HIS A 175 2.75 23.74 1.16
CA HIS A 175 3.89 22.99 1.65
C HIS A 175 3.51 21.55 1.97
N GLU A 176 4.42 20.63 1.68
CA GLU A 176 4.23 19.20 1.91
C GLU A 176 4.85 18.80 3.26
N HIS A 177 4.12 18.01 4.04
CA HIS A 177 4.53 17.52 5.36
C HIS A 177 4.36 16.00 5.39
N GLU A 178 5.37 15.27 5.87
CA GLU A 178 5.31 13.80 6.01
C GLU A 178 4.79 13.41 7.40
N PHE A 179 3.83 12.49 7.43
CA PHE A 179 3.25 11.96 8.66
C PHE A 179 3.21 10.44 8.64
N VAL A 180 3.43 9.83 9.80
CA VAL A 180 3.11 8.43 10.04
C VAL A 180 1.68 8.30 10.55
N VAL A 181 0.88 7.43 9.94
CA VAL A 181 -0.39 6.98 10.52
C VAL A 181 -0.05 6.02 11.64
N VAL A 182 -0.34 6.44 12.86
CA VAL A 182 -0.07 5.67 14.08
C VAL A 182 -1.24 4.76 14.38
N ASP A 183 -2.47 5.24 14.19
CA ASP A 183 -3.67 4.45 14.46
C ASP A 183 -4.88 5.00 13.69
N VAL A 184 -5.93 4.16 13.59
CA VAL A 184 -7.25 4.53 13.07
C VAL A 184 -8.33 4.18 14.09
N ILE A 185 -9.03 5.21 14.56
CA ILE A 185 -10.03 5.09 15.63
C ILE A 185 -11.45 5.29 15.08
N GLU A 186 -12.42 4.60 15.66
CA GLU A 186 -13.84 4.78 15.34
C GLU A 186 -14.55 5.59 16.44
N VAL A 187 -15.16 6.72 16.06
CA VAL A 187 -15.96 7.57 16.95
C VAL A 187 -17.30 7.87 16.29
N GLU A 188 -18.41 7.56 16.97
CA GLU A 188 -19.78 7.78 16.48
C GLU A 188 -20.04 7.23 15.05
N SER A 189 -19.48 6.05 14.74
CA SER A 189 -19.57 5.39 13.43
C SER A 189 -18.87 6.14 12.29
N ARG A 190 -17.86 6.94 12.62
CA ARG A 190 -16.91 7.57 11.68
C ARG A 190 -15.50 7.15 12.06
N GLU A 191 -14.63 7.04 11.07
CA GLU A 191 -13.23 6.65 11.25
C GLU A 191 -12.32 7.89 11.19
N TYR A 192 -11.27 7.89 11.99
CA TYR A 192 -10.31 8.99 12.10
C TYR A 192 -8.89 8.44 12.14
N ALA A 193 -8.00 8.99 11.32
CA ALA A 193 -6.59 8.65 11.30
C ALA A 193 -5.81 9.57 12.26
N ILE A 194 -4.99 8.97 13.11
CA ILE A 194 -4.06 9.66 14.00
C ILE A 194 -2.70 9.69 13.33
N LEU A 195 -2.15 10.88 13.17
CA LEU A 195 -0.97 11.15 12.37
C LEU A 195 0.11 11.82 13.21
N LEU A 196 1.32 11.29 13.21
CA LEU A 196 2.47 11.94 13.83
C LEU A 196 3.43 12.49 12.75
N PRO A 197 3.87 13.76 12.86
CA PRO A 197 4.85 14.31 11.94
C PRO A 197 6.21 13.60 12.11
N ILE A 198 6.83 13.22 11.00
CA ILE A 198 8.11 12.50 11.02
C ILE A 198 9.29 13.43 11.32
N ASP A 199 9.20 14.67 10.85
CA ASP A 199 10.27 15.67 10.94
C ASP A 199 10.08 16.63 12.12
N ALA A 200 9.33 16.22 13.16
CA ALA A 200 9.21 17.01 14.37
C ALA A 200 10.60 17.23 15.00
N PRO A 201 10.98 18.49 15.31
CA PRO A 201 12.24 18.73 15.99
C PRO A 201 12.24 18.01 17.34
N GLU A 202 13.32 17.28 17.68
CA GLU A 202 13.46 16.50 18.92
C GLU A 202 13.21 17.30 20.22
N GLU A 203 13.19 18.64 20.15
CA GLU A 203 12.96 19.55 21.27
C GLU A 203 11.48 20.01 21.42
N GLU A 204 10.60 19.67 20.48
CA GLU A 204 9.15 19.95 20.53
C GLU A 204 8.37 18.64 20.67
N GLU A 205 7.41 18.59 21.61
CA GLU A 205 6.44 17.49 21.66
C GLU A 205 5.66 17.51 20.35
N ALA A 206 5.83 16.48 19.52
CA ALA A 206 5.15 16.36 18.24
C ALA A 206 3.64 16.26 18.46
N GLU A 207 2.90 17.32 18.15
CA GLU A 207 1.44 17.30 18.24
C GLU A 207 0.87 16.35 17.18
N ALA A 208 0.06 15.40 17.63
CA ALA A 208 -0.66 14.50 16.73
C ALA A 208 -1.72 15.29 15.94
N VAL A 209 -1.79 15.01 14.64
CA VAL A 209 -2.84 15.53 13.76
C VAL A 209 -3.90 14.45 13.61
N ILE A 210 -5.17 14.81 13.82
CA ILE A 210 -6.30 13.89 13.66
C ILE A 210 -7.12 14.34 12.46
N LEU A 211 -7.26 13.47 11.46
CA LEU A 211 -8.06 13.71 10.27
C LEU A 211 -9.17 12.68 10.14
N ARG A 212 -10.30 13.09 9.57
CA ARG A 212 -11.43 12.21 9.31
C ARG A 212 -11.19 11.39 8.05
N LEU A 213 -11.41 10.09 8.14
CA LEU A 213 -11.41 9.18 6.98
C LEU A 213 -12.78 9.23 6.31
N GLU A 214 -12.78 9.57 5.02
CA GLU A 214 -13.93 9.44 4.14
C GLU A 214 -13.59 8.54 2.95
N LYS A 215 -14.62 8.06 2.24
CA LYS A 215 -14.45 7.37 0.96
C LYS A 215 -14.77 8.32 -0.18
N ASP A 216 -13.91 8.35 -1.18
CA ASP A 216 -14.20 9.09 -2.41
C ASP A 216 -15.20 8.36 -3.33
N ALA A 217 -15.39 8.88 -4.54
CA ALA A 217 -16.33 8.31 -5.51
C ALA A 217 -15.90 6.93 -6.05
N ASP A 218 -14.62 6.60 -5.97
CA ASP A 218 -14.04 5.33 -6.40
C ASP A 218 -13.94 4.33 -5.23
N GLY A 219 -14.20 4.78 -4.00
CA GLY A 219 -14.19 3.98 -2.78
C GLY A 219 -12.84 3.94 -2.08
N ASP A 220 -11.93 4.84 -2.48
CA ASP A 220 -10.59 4.99 -1.91
C ASP A 220 -10.64 5.89 -0.67
N ASP A 221 -9.76 5.63 0.30
CA ASP A 221 -9.66 6.45 1.52
C ASP A 221 -9.12 7.84 1.20
N ILE A 222 -9.81 8.85 1.71
CA ILE A 222 -9.36 10.24 1.71
C ILE A 222 -9.37 10.79 3.13
N LEU A 223 -8.41 11.66 3.42
CA LEU A 223 -8.30 12.35 4.69
C LEU A 223 -8.85 13.77 4.55
N VAL A 224 -9.72 14.14 5.49
CA VAL A 224 -10.45 15.40 5.49
C VAL A 224 -10.33 16.06 6.84
N ASP A 225 -10.16 17.38 6.85
CA ASP A 225 -10.15 18.17 8.08
C ASP A 225 -11.47 18.07 8.86
N ILE A 226 -11.38 18.25 10.18
CA ILE A 226 -12.53 18.30 11.08
C ILE A 226 -12.88 19.77 11.32
N ASP A 227 -13.83 20.28 10.55
CA ASP A 227 -14.27 21.69 10.68
C ASP A 227 -15.21 21.94 11.88
N ASP A 228 -15.82 20.87 12.43
CA ASP A 228 -16.79 20.97 13.53
C ASP A 228 -16.08 20.81 14.89
N GLU A 229 -16.15 21.85 15.72
CA GLU A 229 -15.48 21.91 17.04
C GLU A 229 -15.98 20.82 18.00
N ALA A 230 -17.28 20.50 17.97
CA ALA A 230 -17.85 19.48 18.85
C ALA A 230 -17.48 18.05 18.40
N GLU A 231 -17.31 17.84 17.10
CA GLU A 231 -16.74 16.61 16.54
C GLU A 231 -15.27 16.47 16.97
N TRP A 232 -14.46 17.52 16.81
CA TRP A 232 -13.05 17.51 17.19
C TRP A 232 -12.86 17.20 18.68
N GLU A 233 -13.61 17.86 19.57
CA GLU A 233 -13.48 17.68 21.02
C GLU A 233 -13.75 16.23 21.44
N LYS A 234 -14.74 15.57 20.81
CA LYS A 234 -15.03 14.15 21.09
C LYS A 234 -13.90 13.23 20.64
N VAL A 235 -13.39 13.44 19.43
CA VAL A 235 -12.35 12.58 18.86
C VAL A 235 -11.05 12.76 19.63
N ALA A 236 -10.68 14.00 19.96
CA ALA A 236 -9.53 14.31 20.81
C ALA A 236 -9.65 13.63 22.17
N GLN A 237 -10.83 13.68 22.82
CA GLN A 237 -11.04 13.02 24.10
C GLN A 237 -10.89 11.50 24.02
N VAL A 238 -11.35 10.87 22.93
CA VAL A 238 -11.16 9.41 22.72
C VAL A 238 -9.67 9.09 22.57
N TYR A 239 -8.94 9.88 21.77
CA TYR A 239 -7.50 9.71 21.59
C TYR A 239 -6.72 9.89 22.91
N GLU A 240 -7.03 10.93 23.69
CA GLU A 240 -6.41 11.15 25.01
C GLU A 240 -6.64 9.96 25.94
N ASN A 241 -7.87 9.43 26.00
CA ASN A 241 -8.16 8.26 26.83
C ASN A 241 -7.39 7.02 26.38
N MET A 242 -7.13 6.87 25.07
CA MET A 242 -6.35 5.74 24.56
C MET A 242 -4.87 5.86 24.95
N LEU A 243 -4.30 7.06 24.89
CA LEU A 243 -2.93 7.29 25.36
C LEU A 243 -2.78 6.97 26.85
N ASP A 244 -3.76 7.39 27.67
CA ASP A 244 -3.76 7.11 29.10
C ASP A 244 -3.85 5.59 29.41
N GLU A 245 -4.57 4.82 28.58
CA GLU A 245 -4.70 3.36 28.72
C GLU A 245 -3.44 2.59 28.29
N GLU A 246 -2.61 3.14 27.40
CA GLU A 246 -1.34 2.53 26.97
C GLU A 246 -0.17 2.76 27.95
N GLU A 247 -0.28 3.75 28.85
CA GLU A 247 0.74 4.05 29.88
C GLU A 247 0.57 3.25 31.19
N GLU A 248 -0.52 2.48 31.38
CA GLU A 248 -0.81 1.65 32.58
C GLU A 248 -0.38 0.17 32.48
#